data_AF-A0A7V9UNX9-F1
#
_entry.id   AF-A0A7V9UNX9-F1
#
_cell.length_a   1.000
_cell.length_b   1.000
_cell.length_c   1.000
_cell.angle_alpha   90.00
_cell.angle_beta   90.00
_cell.angle_gamma   90.00
#
_symmetry.space_group_name_H-M   'P 1'
#
loop_
_entity.id
_entity.type
_entity.pdbx_description
1 polymer ?
#
loop_
_entity_poly.entity_id
_entity_poly.type
_entity_poly.pdbx_seq_one_letter_code
_entity_poly.pdbx_strand_id
1 'polypeptide(L)'
;MTTKLKTAMSKEEALNIARRLVQEAVDIANKAGIAPSSVVALHCPEAAVKDSGRDNDDSKTLNWSGVPVIIDDSVEGLFEMPELNNDLEQKPAFLVTQTTADLVQPDFERYKPSLERMAEDWQEEKNQFMREQANRKRDDKKSAKRSDKRQR
;
A
#
# COMPACT_ATOMS: atom_id res chain seq x y z
N MET A 1 -36.31 33.23 -23.84
CA MET A 1 -35.30 32.16 -24.02
C MET A 1 -35.36 31.29 -22.78
N THR A 2 -36.01 30.13 -22.84
CA THR A 2 -36.17 29.19 -21.72
C THR A 2 -35.06 28.16 -21.78
N THR A 3 -34.18 28.17 -20.78
CA THR A 3 -33.06 27.23 -20.66
C THR A 3 -33.55 25.86 -20.23
N LYS A 4 -33.01 24.84 -20.91
CA LYS A 4 -33.34 23.42 -20.78
C LYS A 4 -33.14 22.93 -19.34
N LEU A 5 -34.19 22.39 -18.74
CA LEU A 5 -34.11 21.57 -17.53
C LEU A 5 -33.24 20.35 -17.84
N LYS A 6 -32.12 20.23 -17.13
CA LYS A 6 -31.24 19.06 -17.14
C LYS A 6 -31.99 17.97 -16.37
N THR A 7 -32.70 17.10 -17.08
CA THR A 7 -33.39 15.95 -16.49
C THR A 7 -32.34 15.05 -15.86
N ALA A 8 -32.18 15.12 -14.54
CA ALA A 8 -31.44 14.14 -13.78
C ALA A 8 -32.22 12.82 -13.89
N MET A 9 -31.67 11.85 -14.62
CA MET A 9 -32.25 10.50 -14.67
C MET A 9 -32.36 9.96 -13.24
N SER A 10 -33.50 9.36 -12.93
CA SER A 10 -33.70 8.72 -11.63
C SER A 10 -32.69 7.58 -11.46
N LYS A 11 -32.23 7.35 -10.21
CA LYS A 11 -31.31 6.25 -9.88
C LYS A 11 -31.80 4.91 -10.41
N GLU A 12 -33.09 4.68 -10.37
CA GLU A 12 -33.71 3.43 -10.84
C GLU A 12 -33.68 3.29 -12.37
N GLU A 13 -33.84 4.41 -13.08
CA GLU A 13 -33.75 4.47 -14.53
C GLU A 13 -32.29 4.24 -15.00
N ALA A 14 -31.33 4.88 -14.32
CA ALA A 14 -29.90 4.66 -14.56
C ALA A 14 -29.50 3.20 -14.30
N LEU A 15 -30.03 2.57 -13.25
CA LEU A 15 -29.71 1.19 -12.89
C LEU A 15 -30.31 0.19 -13.89
N ASN A 16 -31.53 0.45 -14.39
CA ASN A 16 -32.13 -0.35 -15.47
C ASN A 16 -31.35 -0.22 -16.79
N ILE A 17 -30.89 0.99 -17.13
CA ILE A 17 -30.04 1.21 -18.31
C ILE A 17 -28.72 0.46 -18.18
N ALA A 18 -28.06 0.55 -17.02
CA ALA A 18 -26.80 -0.16 -16.76
C ALA A 18 -26.98 -1.69 -16.89
N ARG A 19 -28.04 -2.25 -16.30
CA ARG A 19 -28.35 -3.68 -16.41
C ARG A 19 -28.56 -4.12 -17.86
N ARG A 20 -29.28 -3.31 -18.64
CA ARG A 20 -29.52 -3.59 -20.06
C ARG A 20 -28.23 -3.57 -20.88
N LEU A 21 -27.34 -2.60 -20.65
CA LEU A 21 -26.05 -2.51 -21.33
C LEU A 21 -25.13 -3.69 -21.01
N VAL A 22 -25.12 -4.14 -19.76
CA VAL A 22 -24.37 -5.34 -19.35
C VAL A 22 -24.89 -6.58 -20.06
N GLN A 23 -26.22 -6.75 -20.11
CA GLN A 23 -26.83 -7.89 -20.80
C GLN A 23 -26.51 -7.89 -22.30
N GLU A 24 -26.57 -6.72 -22.95
CA GLU A 24 -26.23 -6.57 -24.36
C GLU A 24 -24.77 -6.89 -24.65
N ALA A 25 -23.84 -6.44 -23.79
CA ALA A 25 -22.42 -6.77 -23.91
C ALA A 25 -22.15 -8.28 -23.76
N VAL A 26 -22.84 -8.94 -22.82
CA VAL A 26 -22.76 -10.40 -22.64
C VAL A 26 -23.30 -11.14 -23.86
N ASP A 27 -24.42 -10.71 -24.42
CA ASP A 27 -25.01 -11.33 -25.61
C ASP A 27 -24.12 -11.17 -26.85
N ILE A 28 -23.46 -10.01 -27.00
CA ILE A 28 -22.48 -9.77 -28.07
C ILE A 28 -21.26 -10.67 -27.90
N ALA A 29 -20.71 -10.79 -26.68
CA ALA A 29 -19.57 -11.66 -26.39
C ALA A 29 -19.88 -13.13 -26.68
N ASN A 30 -21.06 -13.59 -26.27
CA ASN A 30 -21.54 -14.95 -26.54
C ASN A 30 -21.70 -15.21 -28.05
N LYS A 31 -22.26 -14.27 -28.81
CA LYS A 31 -22.37 -14.37 -30.28
C LYS A 31 -21.01 -14.36 -30.98
N ALA A 32 -20.02 -13.67 -30.41
CA ALA A 32 -18.66 -13.65 -30.92
C ALA A 32 -17.86 -14.92 -30.56
N GLY A 33 -18.46 -15.89 -29.85
CA GLY A 33 -17.77 -17.11 -29.40
C GLY A 33 -16.73 -16.86 -28.31
N ILE A 34 -16.78 -15.68 -27.67
CA ILE A 34 -15.89 -15.32 -26.57
C ILE A 34 -16.52 -15.89 -25.30
N ALA A 35 -15.91 -16.94 -24.76
CA ALA A 35 -16.31 -17.46 -23.46
C ALA A 35 -16.23 -16.33 -22.41
N PRO A 36 -17.22 -16.15 -21.52
CA PRO A 36 -17.19 -15.09 -20.52
C PRO A 36 -16.00 -15.20 -19.56
N SER A 37 -15.39 -16.39 -19.43
CA SER A 37 -14.12 -16.63 -18.73
C SER A 37 -12.88 -16.12 -19.46
N SER A 38 -13.01 -15.75 -20.74
CA SER A 38 -11.93 -15.25 -21.61
C SER A 38 -11.95 -13.72 -21.73
N VAL A 39 -12.93 -13.03 -21.15
CA VAL A 39 -12.95 -11.56 -21.04
C VAL A 39 -12.04 -11.14 -19.88
N VAL A 40 -10.77 -11.52 -19.97
CA VAL A 40 -9.69 -10.83 -19.26
C VAL A 40 -9.36 -9.63 -20.13
N ALA A 41 -9.45 -8.43 -19.58
CA ALA A 41 -9.10 -7.21 -20.28
C ALA A 41 -7.63 -7.27 -20.72
N LEU A 42 -7.39 -7.66 -21.97
CA LEU A 42 -6.12 -7.50 -22.67
C LEU A 42 -5.96 -6.02 -23.04
N HIS A 43 -5.70 -5.19 -22.02
CA HIS A 43 -5.02 -3.93 -22.21
C HIS A 43 -3.61 -4.08 -21.65
N CYS A 44 -2.68 -4.43 -22.53
CA CYS A 44 -1.38 -3.77 -22.73
C CYS A 44 -0.49 -4.67 -23.62
N PRO A 45 -0.17 -4.25 -24.85
CA PRO A 45 0.87 -4.91 -25.64
C PRO A 45 2.25 -4.57 -25.05
N GLU A 46 3.04 -5.62 -24.88
CA GLU A 46 4.47 -5.67 -25.21
C GLU A 46 5.40 -4.60 -24.62
N ALA A 47 6.02 -4.94 -23.50
CA ALA A 47 7.44 -4.63 -23.32
C ALA A 47 8.12 -5.91 -22.81
N ALA A 48 8.86 -6.56 -23.71
CA ALA A 48 9.75 -7.65 -23.39
C ALA A 48 10.72 -7.24 -22.27
N VAL A 49 10.64 -7.88 -21.11
CA VAL A 49 11.77 -7.95 -20.19
C VAL A 49 12.00 -9.41 -19.84
N LYS A 50 13.22 -9.81 -20.13
CA LYS A 50 13.75 -11.16 -20.08
C LYS A 50 13.64 -11.74 -18.68
N ASP A 51 13.26 -13.01 -18.71
CA ASP A 51 13.66 -14.05 -17.78
C ASP A 51 15.12 -13.89 -17.33
N SER A 52 15.34 -13.71 -16.03
CA SER A 52 16.52 -14.21 -15.34
C SER A 52 16.30 -14.19 -13.84
N GLY A 53 16.28 -15.37 -13.22
CA GLY A 53 16.53 -15.49 -11.78
C GLY A 53 15.49 -16.31 -11.04
N ARG A 54 15.52 -17.62 -11.29
CA ARG A 54 14.95 -18.64 -10.41
C ARG A 54 15.85 -18.74 -9.18
N ASP A 55 15.55 -17.99 -8.13
CA ASP A 55 16.10 -18.23 -6.80
C ASP A 55 14.94 -18.45 -5.82
N ASN A 56 15.03 -19.59 -5.17
CA ASN A 56 14.11 -20.17 -4.19
C ASN A 56 14.33 -19.43 -2.85
N ASP A 57 13.70 -18.27 -2.70
CA ASP A 57 13.48 -17.60 -1.41
C ASP A 57 12.23 -16.72 -1.58
N ASP A 58 11.06 -17.24 -1.20
CA ASP A 58 9.73 -16.72 -1.58
C ASP A 58 9.38 -15.34 -0.95
N SER A 59 10.36 -14.61 -0.42
CA SER A 59 10.20 -13.22 0.00
C SER A 59 10.56 -12.30 -1.17
N LYS A 60 9.62 -12.15 -2.11
CA LYS A 60 9.77 -11.23 -3.26
C LYS A 60 9.86 -9.78 -2.74
N THR A 61 11.06 -9.34 -2.41
CA THR A 61 11.30 -8.00 -1.86
C THR A 61 11.20 -7.00 -3.01
N LEU A 62 10.05 -6.35 -3.11
CA LEU A 62 9.85 -5.23 -4.03
C LEU A 62 10.48 -3.99 -3.41
N ASN A 63 11.07 -3.11 -4.21
CA ASN A 63 11.63 -1.85 -3.70
C ASN A 63 10.82 -0.69 -4.28
N TRP A 64 10.23 0.11 -3.40
CA TRP A 64 9.40 1.26 -3.74
C TRP A 64 10.04 2.52 -3.20
N SER A 65 10.41 3.43 -4.10
CA SER A 65 11.09 4.70 -3.74
C SER A 65 12.40 4.48 -2.98
N GLY A 66 13.08 3.35 -3.23
CA GLY A 66 14.29 2.97 -2.48
C GLY A 66 14.03 2.41 -1.08
N VAL A 67 12.76 2.21 -0.71
CA VAL A 67 12.32 1.58 0.54
C VAL A 67 11.88 0.14 0.26
N PRO A 68 12.30 -0.84 1.08
CA PRO A 68 11.84 -2.22 0.96
C PRO A 68 10.32 -2.35 1.14
N VAL A 69 9.72 -3.22 0.34
CA VAL A 69 8.32 -3.63 0.42
C VAL A 69 8.30 -5.11 0.74
N ILE A 70 7.59 -5.44 1.80
CA ILE A 70 7.44 -6.78 2.32
C ILE A 70 5.97 -7.16 2.13
N ILE A 71 5.76 -8.27 1.42
CA ILE A 71 4.42 -8.80 1.21
C ILE A 71 4.04 -9.62 2.46
N ASP A 72 3.04 -9.14 3.19
CA ASP A 72 2.51 -9.77 4.38
C ASP A 72 0.98 -9.73 4.32
N ASP A 73 0.35 -10.87 4.02
CA ASP A 73 -1.12 -10.95 3.95
C ASP A 73 -1.79 -10.97 5.34
N SER A 74 -1.00 -10.92 6.42
CA SER A 74 -1.53 -10.80 7.78
C SER A 74 -1.79 -9.35 8.21
N VAL A 75 -1.26 -8.35 7.49
CA VAL A 75 -1.56 -6.94 7.77
C VAL A 75 -2.93 -6.55 7.22
N GLU A 76 -3.66 -5.72 7.98
CA GLU A 76 -5.00 -5.26 7.57
C GLU A 76 -4.94 -4.00 6.70
N GLY A 77 -3.84 -3.24 6.77
CA GLY A 77 -3.64 -2.00 6.03
C GLY A 77 -3.06 -2.17 4.62
N LEU A 78 -3.29 -1.14 3.80
CA LEU A 78 -2.75 -1.06 2.43
C LEU A 78 -1.24 -0.76 2.42
N PHE A 79 -0.76 0.05 3.38
CA PHE A 79 0.62 0.51 3.49
C PHE A 79 0.96 0.74 4.96
N GLU A 80 1.41 -0.30 5.64
CA GLU A 80 1.80 -0.18 7.04
C GLU A 80 3.31 -0.10 7.17
N MET A 81 3.78 0.76 8.07
CA MET A 81 5.18 0.77 8.48
C MET A 81 5.29 -0.04 9.78
N PRO A 82 6.38 -0.81 9.97
CA PRO A 82 6.56 -1.58 11.19
C PRO A 82 6.63 -0.65 12.40
N GLU A 83 6.09 -1.09 13.53
CA GLU A 83 6.17 -0.35 14.78
C GLU A 83 7.63 -0.09 15.19
N LEU A 84 7.86 1.10 15.76
CA LEU A 84 9.18 1.50 16.22
C LEU A 84 9.62 0.65 17.41
N ASN A 85 10.78 0.02 17.30
CA ASN A 85 11.38 -0.76 18.38
C ASN A 85 12.68 -0.10 18.90
N ASN A 86 13.41 -0.76 19.81
CA ASN A 86 14.68 -0.24 20.34
C ASN A 86 15.92 -0.58 19.49
N ASP A 87 15.73 -1.25 18.36
CA ASP A 87 16.82 -1.63 17.46
C ASP A 87 17.29 -0.42 16.65
N LEU A 88 18.60 -0.18 16.63
CA LEU A 88 19.21 0.91 15.88
C LEU A 88 19.32 0.60 14.38
N GLU A 89 19.27 -0.68 14.02
CA GLU A 89 19.40 -1.13 12.64
C GLU A 89 18.04 -1.24 11.94
N GLN A 90 16.93 -1.01 12.66
CA GLN A 90 15.59 -0.99 12.10
C GLN A 90 15.48 0.10 11.02
N LYS A 91 15.15 -0.32 9.80
CA LYS A 91 14.95 0.55 8.63
C LYS A 91 13.46 0.67 8.31
N PRO A 92 13.04 1.76 7.63
CA PRO A 92 11.68 1.85 7.11
C PRO A 92 11.44 0.73 6.09
N ALA A 93 10.26 0.13 6.13
CA ALA A 93 9.80 -0.87 5.18
C ALA A 93 8.28 -0.80 5.07
N PHE A 94 7.75 -0.90 3.86
CA PHE A 94 6.31 -0.98 3.63
C PHE A 94 5.84 -2.42 3.76
N LEU A 95 4.95 -2.68 4.69
CA LEU A 95 4.18 -3.91 4.81
C LEU A 95 2.90 -3.74 4.00
N VAL A 96 2.70 -4.62 3.03
CA VAL A 96 1.54 -4.58 2.13
C VAL A 96 1.05 -5.99 1.87
N THR A 97 -0.24 -6.15 1.58
CA THR A 97 -0.77 -7.43 1.09
C THR A 97 -0.42 -7.63 -0.37
N GLN A 98 -0.43 -8.88 -0.85
CA GLN A 98 -0.17 -9.19 -2.27
C GLN A 98 -1.14 -8.45 -3.19
N THR A 99 -2.42 -8.38 -2.80
CA THR A 99 -3.46 -7.68 -3.56
C THR A 99 -3.20 -6.17 -3.65
N THR A 100 -2.64 -5.57 -2.59
CA THR A 100 -2.28 -4.14 -2.60
C THR A 100 -1.05 -3.87 -3.45
N ALA A 101 -0.05 -4.76 -3.37
CA ALA A 101 1.13 -4.69 -4.22
C ALA A 101 0.73 -4.67 -5.70
N ASP A 102 -0.14 -5.60 -6.11
CA ASP A 102 -0.61 -5.72 -7.49
C ASP A 102 -1.47 -4.52 -7.92
N LEU A 103 -2.27 -3.95 -7.01
CA LEU A 103 -3.13 -2.80 -7.30
C LEU A 103 -2.32 -1.51 -7.50
N VAL A 104 -1.26 -1.32 -6.74
CA VAL A 104 -0.50 -0.06 -6.72
C VAL A 104 0.68 -0.10 -7.69
N GLN A 105 1.22 -1.29 -8.00
CA GLN A 105 2.30 -1.47 -8.96
C GLN A 105 2.12 -0.71 -10.30
N PRO A 106 0.94 -0.73 -10.97
CA PRO A 106 0.76 0.00 -12.23
C PRO A 106 0.76 1.52 -12.06
N ASP A 107 0.32 2.03 -10.91
CA ASP A 107 0.18 3.46 -10.61
C ASP A 107 1.28 3.96 -9.64
N PHE A 108 2.36 3.21 -9.47
CA PHE A 108 3.38 3.45 -8.45
C PHE A 108 3.93 4.88 -8.46
N GLU A 109 4.26 5.42 -9.64
CA GLU A 109 4.78 6.78 -9.81
C GLU A 109 3.84 7.87 -9.27
N ARG A 110 2.53 7.60 -9.27
CA ARG A 110 1.54 8.54 -8.73
C ARG A 110 1.57 8.59 -7.21
N TYR A 111 1.85 7.46 -6.56
CA TYR A 111 1.89 7.32 -5.10
C TYR A 111 3.27 7.55 -4.51
N LYS A 112 4.31 7.49 -5.34
CA LYS A 112 5.72 7.67 -4.96
C LYS A 112 5.98 8.85 -4.01
N PRO A 113 5.48 10.09 -4.24
CA PRO A 113 5.75 11.20 -3.32
C PRO A 113 5.13 10.99 -1.92
N SER A 114 3.99 10.32 -1.84
CA SER A 114 3.35 10.00 -0.56
C SER A 114 4.12 8.92 0.19
N LEU A 115 4.63 7.92 -0.53
CA LEU A 115 5.45 6.86 0.06
C LEU A 115 6.79 7.40 0.57
N GLU A 116 7.45 8.26 -0.20
CA GLU A 116 8.68 8.93 0.24
C GLU A 116 8.45 9.70 1.55
N ARG A 117 7.37 10.47 1.62
CA ARG A 117 7.02 11.22 2.84
C ARG A 117 6.73 10.30 4.03
N MET A 118 6.01 9.18 3.84
CA MET A 118 5.76 8.23 4.92
C MET A 118 7.04 7.62 5.49
N ALA A 119 8.00 7.31 4.60
CA ALA A 119 9.29 6.77 5.03
C ALA A 119 10.12 7.82 5.79
N GLU A 120 10.07 9.09 5.36
CA GLU A 120 10.71 10.22 6.06
C GLU A 120 10.08 10.45 7.45
N ASP A 121 8.76 10.50 7.53
CA ASP A 121 8.00 10.68 8.78
C ASP A 121 8.35 9.55 9.79
N TRP A 122 8.40 8.30 9.31
CA TRP A 122 8.80 7.15 10.13
C TRP A 122 10.24 7.28 10.65
N GLN A 123 11.17 7.72 9.80
CA GLN A 123 12.57 7.89 10.17
C GLN A 123 12.75 9.01 11.21
N GLU A 124 11.99 10.11 11.08
CA GLU A 124 11.97 11.18 12.06
C GLU A 124 11.43 10.68 13.41
N GLU A 125 10.33 9.94 13.40
CA GLU A 125 9.73 9.36 14.61
C GLU A 125 10.67 8.37 15.29
N LYS A 126 11.37 7.52 14.53
CA LYS A 126 12.40 6.61 15.05
C LYS A 126 13.50 7.38 15.78
N ASN A 127 13.99 8.46 15.18
CA ASN A 127 15.03 9.29 15.78
C ASN A 127 14.56 9.92 17.09
N GLN A 128 13.31 10.40 17.13
CA GLN A 128 12.71 10.94 18.34
C GLN A 128 12.58 9.85 19.42
N PHE A 129 12.03 8.69 19.07
CA PHE A 129 11.87 7.56 19.98
C PHE A 129 13.20 7.17 20.63
N MET A 130 14.28 7.07 19.85
CA MET A 130 15.61 6.72 20.38
C MET A 130 16.17 7.79 21.34
N ARG A 131 15.92 9.08 21.06
CA ARG A 131 16.31 10.18 21.96
C ARG A 131 15.55 10.11 23.28
N GLU A 132 14.25 9.85 23.24
CA GLU A 132 13.41 9.73 24.43
C GLU A 132 13.86 8.55 25.30
N GLN A 133 14.14 7.40 24.69
CA GLN A 133 14.65 6.23 25.40
C GLN A 133 16.02 6.48 26.04
N ALA A 134 16.90 7.22 25.36
CA ALA A 134 18.18 7.63 25.92
C ALA A 134 18.03 8.57 27.13
N ASN A 135 17.06 9.48 27.08
CA ASN A 135 16.76 10.41 28.18
C ASN A 135 16.19 9.69 29.40
N ARG A 136 15.21 8.80 29.22
CA ARG A 136 14.64 7.97 30.32
C ARG A 136 15.73 7.20 31.06
N LYS A 137 16.63 6.52 30.33
CA LYS A 137 17.77 5.79 30.91
C LYS A 137 18.72 6.68 31.72
N ARG A 138 18.87 7.96 31.35
CA ARG A 138 19.71 8.92 32.09
C ARG A 138 19.04 9.36 33.38
N ASP A 139 17.73 9.57 33.35
CA ASP A 139 16.96 9.99 34.51
C ASP A 139 16.84 8.87 35.55
N ASP A 140 16.65 7.62 35.11
CA ASP A 140 16.67 6.44 35.97
C ASP A 140 18.02 6.23 36.66
N LYS A 141 19.13 6.48 35.95
CA LYS A 141 20.47 6.41 36.54
C LYS A 141 20.72 7.53 37.57
N LYS A 142 20.14 8.72 37.36
CA LYS A 142 20.25 9.84 38.31
C LYS A 142 19.39 9.61 39.55
N SER A 143 18.19 9.08 39.39
CA SER A 143 17.29 8.76 40.51
C SER A 143 17.88 7.64 41.37
N ALA A 144 18.41 6.57 40.77
CA ALA A 144 19.07 5.47 41.50
C ALA A 144 20.27 5.96 42.33
N LYS A 145 21.14 6.80 41.77
CA LYS A 145 22.28 7.38 42.49
C LYS A 145 21.89 8.30 43.65
N ARG A 146 20.77 9.02 43.52
CA ARG A 146 20.25 9.90 44.58
C ARG A 146 19.62 9.11 45.72
N SER A 147 18.98 7.99 45.42
CA SER A 147 18.39 7.10 46.43
C SER A 147 19.46 6.37 47.24
N ASP A 148 20.51 5.86 46.59
CA ASP A 148 21.64 5.18 47.27
C ASP A 148 22.41 6.12 48.22
N LYS A 149 22.60 7.38 47.81
CA LYS A 149 23.24 8.41 48.65
C LYS A 149 22.38 8.86 49.84
N ARG A 150 21.07 8.61 49.83
CA ARG A 150 20.15 8.94 50.95
C ARG A 150 20.01 7.83 51.98
N GLN A 151 20.49 6.62 51.67
CA GLN A 151 20.43 5.45 52.56
C GLN A 151 21.76 5.16 53.28
N ARG A 152 22.80 5.98 53.05
CA ARG A 152 24.07 5.97 53.77
C ARG A 152 24.18 7.21 54.64
#